data_AF-A0A9D8JIU1-F1
#
_entry.id   AF-A0A9D8JIU1-F1
#
_cell.length_a   1.000
_cell.length_b   1.000
_cell.length_c   1.000
_cell.angle_alpha   90.00
_cell.angle_beta   90.00
_cell.angle_gamma   90.00
#
_symmetry.space_group_name_H-M   'P 1'
#
loop_
_entity.id
_entity.type
_entity.pdbx_description
1 polymer ?
#
loop_
_entity_poly.entity_id
_entity_poly.type
_entity_poly.pdbx_seq_one_letter_code
_entity_poly.pdbx_strand_id
1 'polypeptide(L)'
;MKPRLSTSLTRSISLRRFLLVAVHVILFSLAFSSVTAWATTITMSYSGRLTQPNGAPLEGTVPMEAKFWSEGIEGTQRGPTIEFPAVQLINGTFLIDLVFSSEDAALMFGGGGDDPVFIEITANGKVYPRQKFSYVPYALRIPVDEQTIKFGSDGKLTLAVGAASGSGYFLTKDATGKLAWASPTVT
;
A
#
# COMPACT_ATOMS: atom_id res chain seq x y z
N MET A 1 -60.86 2.83 63.95
CA MET A 1 -59.45 2.37 63.92
C MET A 1 -59.21 1.56 62.64
N LYS A 2 -58.62 2.15 61.59
CA LYS A 2 -57.71 1.45 60.66
C LYS A 2 -57.10 2.45 59.65
N PRO A 3 -55.80 2.78 59.75
CA PRO A 3 -55.13 3.61 58.77
C PRO A 3 -54.72 2.75 57.55
N ARG A 4 -54.99 3.24 56.33
CA ARG A 4 -54.43 2.67 55.10
C ARG A 4 -53.07 3.32 54.84
N LEU A 5 -52.01 2.56 55.11
CA LEU A 5 -50.65 2.88 54.66
C LEU A 5 -50.54 2.54 53.17
N SER A 6 -50.36 3.55 52.33
CA SER A 6 -50.08 3.40 50.90
C SER A 6 -48.57 3.22 50.70
N THR A 7 -48.19 2.03 50.25
CA THR A 7 -46.83 1.56 50.03
C THR A 7 -46.19 2.24 48.83
N SER A 8 -45.25 3.16 49.07
CA SER A 8 -44.34 3.69 48.05
C SER A 8 -43.13 2.76 47.90
N LEU A 9 -43.08 1.97 46.82
CA LEU A 9 -41.95 1.11 46.48
C LEU A 9 -41.81 1.00 44.95
N THR A 10 -41.44 2.09 44.30
CA THR A 10 -41.10 2.06 42.86
C THR A 10 -39.97 3.04 42.55
N ARG A 11 -38.71 2.66 42.81
CA ARG A 11 -37.50 3.20 42.13
C ARG A 11 -36.23 2.57 42.71
N SER A 12 -35.81 1.41 42.19
CA SER A 12 -34.42 0.95 42.38
C SER A 12 -33.85 0.11 41.24
N ILE A 13 -34.61 -0.13 40.17
CA ILE A 13 -34.22 -1.06 39.08
C ILE A 13 -33.47 -0.36 37.93
N SER A 14 -33.49 0.98 37.81
CA SER A 14 -32.93 1.69 36.64
C SER A 14 -31.42 1.90 36.65
N LEU A 15 -30.75 1.89 37.81
CA LEU A 15 -29.33 2.27 37.90
C LEU A 15 -28.37 1.11 37.56
N ARG A 16 -28.74 -0.13 37.91
CA ARG A 16 -27.89 -1.32 37.69
C ARG A 16 -27.79 -1.72 36.22
N ARG A 17 -28.84 -1.48 35.43
CA ARG A 17 -28.87 -1.79 33.98
C ARG A 17 -28.04 -0.78 33.17
N PHE A 18 -28.03 0.50 33.56
CA PHE A 18 -27.19 1.51 32.92
C PHE A 18 -25.70 1.27 33.15
N LEU A 19 -25.30 0.85 34.36
CA LEU A 19 -23.91 0.58 34.68
C LEU A 19 -23.34 -0.62 33.89
N LEU A 20 -24.13 -1.70 33.72
CA LEU A 20 -23.70 -2.88 32.98
C LEU A 20 -23.52 -2.61 31.47
N VAL A 21 -24.37 -1.78 30.87
CA VAL A 21 -24.24 -1.40 29.45
C VAL A 21 -23.01 -0.52 29.24
N ALA A 22 -22.75 0.45 30.12
CA ALA A 22 -21.57 1.31 30.03
C ALA A 22 -20.25 0.50 30.12
N VAL A 23 -20.19 -0.51 31.00
CA VAL A 23 -19.03 -1.40 31.12
C VAL A 23 -18.80 -2.22 29.84
N HIS A 24 -19.86 -2.72 29.20
CA HIS A 24 -19.72 -3.47 27.95
C HIS A 24 -19.30 -2.59 26.77
N VAL A 25 -19.77 -1.34 26.69
CA VAL A 25 -19.34 -0.40 25.65
C VAL A 25 -17.86 -0.02 25.81
N ILE A 26 -17.41 0.20 27.04
CA ILE A 26 -15.99 0.48 27.32
C ILE A 26 -15.13 -0.77 27.01
N LEU A 27 -15.55 -1.97 27.43
CA LEU A 27 -14.80 -3.21 27.14
C LEU A 27 -14.73 -3.50 25.63
N PHE A 28 -15.80 -3.21 24.88
CA PHE A 28 -15.83 -3.40 23.43
C PHE A 28 -14.92 -2.39 22.70
N SER A 29 -14.81 -1.16 23.21
CA SER A 29 -13.92 -0.14 22.63
C SER A 29 -12.42 -0.45 22.82
N LEU A 30 -12.04 -1.18 23.87
CA LEU A 30 -10.65 -1.59 24.13
C LEU A 30 -10.19 -2.80 23.29
N ALA A 31 -11.12 -3.54 22.67
CA ALA A 31 -10.80 -4.71 21.85
C ALA A 31 -10.37 -4.35 20.41
N PHE A 32 -10.54 -3.11 19.98
CA PHE A 32 -9.94 -2.60 18.74
C PHE A 32 -8.47 -2.23 18.98
N SER A 33 -7.66 -3.21 19.35
CA SER A 33 -6.21 -3.07 19.30
C SER A 33 -5.79 -2.92 17.85
N SER A 34 -5.22 -1.77 17.51
CA SER A 34 -4.72 -1.43 16.17
C SER A 34 -3.75 -2.52 15.71
N VAL A 35 -4.11 -3.27 14.67
CA VAL A 35 -3.14 -4.13 13.99
C VAL A 35 -2.13 -3.20 13.34
N THR A 36 -0.93 -3.10 13.89
CA THR A 36 0.18 -2.42 13.23
C THR A 36 0.54 -3.26 12.01
N ALA A 37 0.11 -2.83 10.83
CA ALA A 37 0.61 -3.39 9.58
C ALA A 37 2.12 -3.12 9.53
N TRP A 38 2.93 -4.17 9.46
CA TRP A 38 4.37 -4.04 9.27
C TRP A 38 4.56 -3.59 7.83
N ALA A 39 4.78 -2.29 7.63
CA ALA A 39 5.08 -1.75 6.31
C ALA A 39 6.38 -2.37 5.80
N THR A 40 6.31 -3.10 4.68
CA THR A 40 7.50 -3.63 4.03
C THR A 40 8.14 -2.51 3.24
N THR A 41 9.40 -2.22 3.57
CA THR A 41 10.19 -1.25 2.83
C THR A 41 10.64 -1.85 1.51
N ILE A 42 10.50 -1.10 0.44
CA ILE A 42 10.99 -1.47 -0.89
C ILE A 42 12.20 -0.58 -1.18
N THR A 43 13.34 -1.21 -1.49
CA THR A 43 14.57 -0.50 -1.86
C THR A 43 14.88 -0.75 -3.33
N MET A 44 15.17 0.32 -4.07
CA MET A 44 15.55 0.27 -5.48
C MET A 44 16.80 1.09 -5.70
N SER A 45 17.82 0.53 -6.34
CA SER A 45 19.01 1.31 -6.69
C SER A 45 18.77 2.07 -8.01
N TYR A 46 19.17 3.33 -8.03
CA TYR A 46 19.12 4.20 -9.21
C TYR A 46 20.47 4.88 -9.42
N SER A 47 20.94 4.89 -10.66
CA SER A 47 22.23 5.48 -11.03
C SER A 47 22.08 6.34 -12.28
N GLY A 48 22.90 7.39 -12.36
CA GLY A 48 22.95 8.24 -13.54
C GLY A 48 24.31 8.90 -13.67
N ARG A 49 24.49 9.61 -14.79
CA ARG A 49 25.67 10.44 -15.04
C ARG A 49 25.24 11.88 -15.24
N LEU A 50 25.82 12.78 -14.44
CA LEU A 50 25.65 14.21 -14.53
C LEU A 50 26.86 14.83 -15.24
N THR A 51 26.55 15.67 -16.22
CA THR A 51 27.54 16.47 -16.93
C THR A 51 27.25 17.96 -16.76
N GLN A 52 28.31 18.73 -16.82
CA GLN A 52 28.28 20.17 -16.97
C GLN A 52 27.83 20.56 -18.39
N PRO A 53 27.44 21.82 -18.66
CA PRO A 53 27.07 22.27 -20.00
C PRO A 53 28.17 22.08 -21.07
N ASN A 54 29.44 22.05 -20.67
CA ASN A 54 30.59 21.79 -21.54
C ASN A 54 30.83 20.28 -21.80
N GLY A 55 29.99 19.39 -21.27
CA GLY A 55 30.13 17.93 -21.38
C GLY A 55 31.09 17.28 -20.38
N ALA A 56 31.81 18.07 -19.56
CA ALA A 56 32.67 17.52 -18.51
C ALA A 56 31.83 16.84 -17.41
N PRO A 57 32.33 15.77 -16.78
CA PRO A 57 31.66 15.15 -15.64
C PRO A 57 31.54 16.15 -14.47
N LEU A 58 30.43 16.09 -13.75
CA LEU A 58 30.28 16.82 -12.49
C LEU A 58 30.95 16.04 -11.36
N GLU A 59 31.85 16.65 -10.61
CA GLU A 59 32.56 16.00 -9.50
C GLU A 59 32.12 16.55 -8.14
N GLY A 60 32.35 15.75 -7.09
CA GLY A 60 32.16 16.17 -5.70
C GLY A 60 30.82 15.73 -5.10
N THR A 61 30.53 16.23 -3.92
CA THR A 61 29.28 15.95 -3.21
C THR A 61 28.24 17.01 -3.56
N VAL A 62 27.04 16.58 -3.94
CA VAL A 62 25.92 17.50 -4.21
C VAL A 62 24.64 17.03 -3.53
N PRO A 63 23.76 17.94 -3.08
CA PRO A 63 22.41 17.56 -2.69
C PRO A 63 21.60 17.16 -3.93
N MET A 64 20.75 16.15 -3.77
CA MET A 64 19.84 15.68 -4.82
C MET A 64 18.42 15.48 -4.31
N GLU A 65 17.44 15.61 -5.20
CA GLU A 65 16.05 15.23 -4.99
C GLU A 65 15.62 14.28 -6.11
N ALA A 66 14.81 13.28 -5.78
CA ALA A 66 14.12 12.44 -6.74
C ALA A 66 12.60 12.64 -6.61
N LYS A 67 11.93 12.85 -7.75
CA LYS A 67 10.47 12.96 -7.87
C LYS A 67 9.98 12.01 -8.95
N PHE A 68 8.82 11.41 -8.75
CA PHE A 68 8.20 10.51 -9.73
C PHE A 68 7.01 11.20 -10.38
N TRP A 69 6.78 10.94 -11.66
CA TRP A 69 5.80 11.64 -12.48
C TRP A 69 5.04 10.66 -13.37
N SER A 70 3.79 10.98 -13.70
CA SER A 70 2.99 10.18 -14.65
C SER A 70 3.44 10.33 -16.11
N GLU A 71 4.10 11.45 -16.45
CA GLU A 71 4.52 11.75 -17.82
C GLU A 71 5.86 12.51 -17.87
N GLY A 72 6.50 12.48 -19.04
CA GLY A 72 7.81 13.08 -19.26
C GLY A 72 7.86 14.61 -19.26
N ILE A 73 6.72 15.30 -19.43
CA ILE A 73 6.68 16.78 -19.52
C ILE A 73 5.57 17.38 -18.64
N GLU A 74 4.29 17.10 -18.91
CA GLU A 74 3.14 17.77 -18.25
C GLU A 74 2.46 16.93 -17.16
N GLY A 75 3.05 15.78 -16.80
CA GLY A 75 2.45 14.83 -15.86
C GLY A 75 2.28 15.36 -14.43
N THR A 76 1.53 14.62 -13.62
CA THR A 76 1.37 14.87 -12.19
C THR A 76 2.42 14.13 -11.38
N GLN A 77 2.86 14.71 -10.27
CA GLN A 77 3.78 14.04 -9.36
C GLN A 77 3.09 12.85 -8.70
N ARG A 78 3.76 11.70 -8.68
CA ARG A 78 3.35 10.48 -7.99
C ARG A 78 4.24 10.29 -6.76
N GLY A 79 3.63 10.16 -5.59
CA GLY A 79 4.34 9.93 -4.33
C GLY A 79 5.14 11.14 -3.81
N PRO A 80 5.87 10.94 -2.70
CA PRO A 80 6.64 12.01 -2.04
C PRO A 80 7.92 12.37 -2.81
N THR A 81 8.48 13.53 -2.48
CA THR A 81 9.86 13.88 -2.87
C THR A 81 10.85 13.17 -1.97
N ILE A 82 11.86 12.55 -2.56
CA ILE A 82 12.93 11.86 -1.83
C ILE A 82 14.18 12.74 -1.86
N GLU A 83 14.65 13.13 -0.68
CA GLU A 83 15.78 14.04 -0.52
C GLU A 83 17.06 13.28 -0.15
N PHE A 84 18.15 13.65 -0.81
CA PHE A 84 19.49 13.15 -0.56
C PHE A 84 20.39 14.34 -0.27
N PRO A 85 20.67 14.67 1.01
CA PRO A 85 21.39 15.91 1.36
C PRO A 85 22.84 15.92 0.84
N ALA A 86 23.43 14.74 0.63
CA ALA A 86 24.81 14.59 0.17
C ALA A 86 24.96 13.31 -0.67
N VAL A 87 25.10 13.47 -1.99
CA VAL A 87 25.40 12.38 -2.93
C VAL A 87 26.78 12.60 -3.52
N GLN A 88 27.68 11.64 -3.33
CA GLN A 88 29.01 11.67 -3.92
C GLN A 88 28.95 11.34 -5.41
N LEU A 89 29.48 12.22 -6.24
CA LEU A 89 29.72 11.98 -7.65
C LEU A 89 31.19 11.58 -7.87
N ILE A 90 31.39 10.58 -8.72
CA ILE A 90 32.73 10.16 -9.17
C ILE A 90 32.66 10.04 -10.71
N ASN A 91 33.43 10.83 -11.45
CA ASN A 91 33.36 10.89 -12.90
C ASN A 91 31.96 11.27 -13.44
N GLY A 92 31.24 12.11 -12.69
CA GLY A 92 29.85 12.48 -13.00
C GLY A 92 28.83 11.42 -12.61
N THR A 93 29.24 10.23 -12.17
CA THR A 93 28.33 9.13 -11.89
C THR A 93 27.91 9.15 -10.43
N PHE A 94 26.63 8.90 -10.18
CA PHE A 94 26.07 8.67 -8.84
C PHE A 94 25.33 7.33 -8.79
N LEU A 95 25.18 6.80 -7.58
CA LEU A 95 24.33 5.67 -7.24
C LEU A 95 23.61 6.02 -5.94
N ILE A 96 22.28 5.94 -5.95
CA ILE A 96 21.44 6.20 -4.78
C ILE A 96 20.47 5.03 -4.58
N ASP A 97 20.15 4.76 -3.32
CA ASP A 97 19.11 3.81 -2.96
C ASP A 97 17.82 4.58 -2.68
N LEU A 98 16.82 4.33 -3.51
CA LEU A 98 15.47 4.85 -3.37
C LEU A 98 14.71 3.91 -2.42
N VAL A 99 14.29 4.44 -1.28
CA VAL A 99 13.64 3.66 -0.22
C VAL A 99 12.19 4.13 -0.10
N PHE A 100 11.25 3.19 -0.22
CA PHE A 100 9.82 3.49 -0.24
C PHE A 100 9.08 2.69 0.82
N SER A 101 8.03 3.27 1.38
CA SER A 101 6.98 2.49 2.01
C SER A 101 6.19 1.71 0.95
N SER A 102 5.47 0.66 1.37
CA SER A 102 4.58 -0.07 0.47
C SER A 102 3.46 0.83 -0.09
N GLU A 103 3.01 1.82 0.70
CA GLU A 103 2.00 2.79 0.29
C GLU A 103 2.51 3.72 -0.82
N ASP A 104 3.70 4.30 -0.65
CA ASP A 104 4.31 5.15 -1.68
C ASP A 104 4.55 4.36 -2.97
N ALA A 105 5.05 3.13 -2.85
CA ALA A 105 5.23 2.24 -3.99
C ALA A 105 3.90 1.94 -4.70
N ALA A 106 2.81 1.72 -3.97
CA ALA A 106 1.49 1.54 -4.57
C ALA A 106 0.99 2.82 -5.26
N LEU A 107 1.22 4.00 -4.69
CA LEU A 107 0.85 5.27 -5.32
C LEU A 107 1.62 5.52 -6.64
N MET A 108 2.91 5.15 -6.69
CA MET A 108 3.72 5.36 -7.89
C MET A 108 3.47 4.29 -8.96
N PHE A 109 3.40 3.02 -8.56
CA PHE A 109 3.45 1.86 -9.46
C PHE A 109 2.14 1.04 -9.51
N GLY A 110 1.11 1.41 -8.75
CA GLY A 110 -0.14 0.65 -8.64
C GLY A 110 -1.09 0.76 -9.82
N GLY A 111 -0.93 1.76 -10.70
CA GLY A 111 -1.89 2.10 -11.78
C GLY A 111 -2.05 1.11 -12.94
N GLY A 112 -1.46 -0.09 -12.88
CA GLY A 112 -1.48 -1.03 -14.02
C GLY A 112 -0.14 -1.12 -14.76
N GLY A 113 0.03 -2.13 -15.62
CA GLY A 113 1.26 -2.37 -16.40
C GLY A 113 1.56 -1.27 -17.40
N ASP A 114 0.51 -0.58 -17.81
CA ASP A 114 0.52 0.33 -18.95
C ASP A 114 0.76 1.79 -18.54
N ASP A 115 0.71 2.08 -17.24
CA ASP A 115 0.97 3.40 -16.67
C ASP A 115 2.47 3.67 -16.60
N PRO A 116 3.04 4.52 -17.47
CA PRO A 116 4.45 4.84 -17.39
C PRO A 116 4.72 5.68 -16.13
N VAL A 117 5.85 5.41 -15.50
CA VAL A 117 6.40 6.24 -14.43
C VAL A 117 7.67 6.88 -14.95
N PHE A 118 7.88 8.15 -14.62
CA PHE A 118 9.07 8.90 -14.97
C PHE A 118 9.76 9.37 -13.71
N ILE A 119 11.08 9.33 -13.67
CA ILE A 119 11.87 9.90 -12.58
C ILE A 119 12.47 11.23 -13.03
N GLU A 120 12.37 12.24 -12.17
CA GLU A 120 13.00 13.54 -12.30
C GLU A 120 14.04 13.68 -11.19
N ILE A 121 15.25 14.05 -11.58
CA ILE A 121 16.34 14.31 -10.64
C ILE A 121 16.61 15.81 -10.63
N THR A 122 16.62 16.39 -9.44
CA THR A 122 17.19 17.72 -9.22
C THR A 122 18.51 17.55 -8.50
N ALA A 123 19.60 18.08 -9.04
CA ALA A 123 20.91 18.05 -8.38
C ALA A 123 21.47 19.46 -8.29
N ASN A 124 21.83 19.89 -7.07
CA ASN A 124 22.32 21.24 -6.79
C ASN A 124 21.42 22.36 -7.39
N GLY A 125 20.10 22.20 -7.25
CA GLY A 125 19.08 23.13 -7.78
C GLY A 125 18.84 23.07 -9.29
N LYS A 126 19.59 22.25 -10.04
CA LYS A 126 19.36 22.04 -11.47
C LYS A 126 18.44 20.84 -11.69
N VAL A 127 17.32 21.06 -12.39
CA VAL A 127 16.39 20.00 -12.81
C VAL A 127 16.91 19.33 -14.08
N TYR A 128 16.96 17.99 -14.08
CA TYR A 128 17.32 17.18 -15.24
C TYR A 128 16.07 16.63 -15.92
N PRO A 129 16.08 16.47 -17.26
CA PRO A 129 14.92 15.95 -17.98
C PRO A 129 14.44 14.62 -17.43
N ARG A 130 13.12 14.46 -17.36
CA ARG A 130 12.49 13.25 -16.84
C ARG A 130 12.87 12.04 -17.68
N GLN A 131 13.25 10.96 -17.03
CA GLN A 131 13.56 9.70 -17.69
C GLN A 131 12.47 8.69 -17.40
N LYS A 132 12.04 7.95 -18.43
CA LYS A 132 11.08 6.87 -18.23
C LYS A 132 11.70 5.84 -17.28
N PHE A 133 11.10 5.67 -16.13
CA PHE A 133 11.50 4.74 -15.11
C PHE A 133 10.84 3.39 -15.40
N SER A 134 11.55 2.53 -16.11
CA SER A 134 11.12 1.16 -16.34
C SER A 134 11.48 0.31 -15.13
N TYR A 135 10.59 0.27 -14.15
CA TYR A 135 10.73 -0.69 -13.07
C TYR A 135 10.36 -2.08 -13.60
N VAL A 136 11.33 -2.99 -13.64
CA VAL A 136 11.05 -4.41 -13.88
C VAL A 136 11.32 -5.17 -12.60
N PRO A 137 10.24 -5.51 -11.90
CA PRO A 137 10.16 -6.83 -11.34
C PRO A 137 8.82 -7.38 -11.79
N TYR A 138 8.85 -8.06 -12.95
CA TYR A 138 7.86 -9.10 -13.21
C TYR A 138 7.71 -10.05 -12.00
N ALA A 139 8.75 -10.19 -11.17
CA ALA A 139 8.74 -10.94 -9.91
C ALA A 139 7.91 -10.32 -8.76
N LEU A 140 7.62 -9.02 -8.76
CA LEU A 140 6.81 -8.35 -7.73
C LEU A 140 5.37 -8.10 -8.17
N ARG A 141 5.07 -8.32 -9.45
CA ARG A 141 3.75 -8.06 -10.01
C ARG A 141 3.01 -9.36 -10.25
N ILE A 142 2.37 -9.88 -9.22
CA ILE A 142 1.28 -10.84 -9.43
C ILE A 142 0.11 -10.03 -9.98
N PRO A 143 -0.33 -10.25 -11.24
CA PRO A 143 -1.47 -9.52 -11.78
C PRO A 143 -2.70 -9.82 -10.92
N VAL A 144 -3.28 -8.77 -10.37
CA VAL A 144 -4.52 -8.82 -9.60
C VAL A 144 -5.61 -8.39 -10.58
N ASP A 145 -6.50 -9.31 -10.92
CA ASP A 145 -7.58 -9.11 -11.90
C ASP A 145 -8.97 -9.14 -11.24
N GLU A 146 -9.03 -9.29 -9.91
CA GLU A 146 -10.25 -9.49 -9.11
C GLU A 146 -11.07 -10.74 -9.50
N GLN A 147 -10.62 -11.53 -10.47
CA GLN A 147 -11.29 -12.72 -11.01
C GLN A 147 -10.61 -14.03 -10.65
N THR A 148 -9.28 -14.00 -10.57
CA THR A 148 -8.42 -15.11 -10.20
C THR A 148 -7.66 -14.81 -8.92
N ILE A 149 -7.12 -13.61 -8.80
CA ILE A 149 -6.35 -13.17 -7.64
C ILE A 149 -6.84 -11.79 -7.23
N LYS A 150 -7.02 -11.58 -5.93
CA LYS A 150 -7.40 -10.30 -5.32
C LYS A 150 -6.42 -9.93 -4.22
N PHE A 151 -6.22 -8.63 -4.03
CA PHE A 151 -5.46 -8.11 -2.89
C PHE A 151 -6.42 -7.88 -1.72
N GLY A 152 -6.21 -8.60 -0.62
CA GLY A 152 -6.94 -8.36 0.61
C GLY A 152 -6.57 -7.01 1.22
N SER A 153 -7.48 -6.42 1.99
CA SER A 153 -7.21 -5.21 2.78
C SER A 153 -6.14 -5.42 3.86
N ASP A 154 -5.76 -6.68 4.13
CA ASP A 154 -4.67 -7.10 5.01
C ASP A 154 -3.32 -7.20 4.28
N GLY A 155 -3.26 -6.80 3.01
CA GLY A 155 -2.05 -6.83 2.21
C GLY A 155 -1.68 -8.21 1.65
N LYS A 156 -2.58 -9.20 1.75
CA LYS A 156 -2.33 -10.55 1.25
C LYS A 156 -2.97 -10.79 -0.09
N LEU A 157 -2.27 -11.53 -0.95
CA LEU A 157 -2.87 -12.09 -2.16
C LEU A 157 -3.74 -13.28 -1.76
N THR A 158 -4.99 -13.25 -2.21
CA THR A 158 -5.92 -14.37 -2.05
C THR A 158 -6.49 -14.75 -3.41
N LEU A 159 -6.91 -16.00 -3.55
CA LEU A 159 -7.67 -16.38 -4.72
C LEU A 159 -9.03 -15.66 -4.69
N ALA A 160 -9.50 -15.19 -5.85
CA ALA A 160 -10.82 -14.57 -6.01
C ALA A 160 -11.96 -15.63 -6.02
N VAL A 161 -11.79 -16.70 -5.25
CA VAL A 161 -12.74 -17.77 -5.02
C VAL A 161 -12.80 -18.04 -3.51
N GLY A 162 -13.99 -18.28 -2.98
CA GLY A 162 -14.15 -18.61 -1.56
C GLY A 162 -13.47 -19.93 -1.18
N ALA A 163 -13.61 -20.35 0.08
CA ALA A 163 -13.18 -21.69 0.49
C ALA A 163 -13.95 -22.77 -0.29
N ALA A 164 -13.31 -23.92 -0.54
CA ALA A 164 -13.98 -25.07 -1.13
C ALA A 164 -15.09 -25.57 -0.21
N SER A 165 -16.19 -26.07 -0.79
CA SER A 165 -17.33 -26.61 -0.04
C SER A 165 -17.03 -27.95 0.66
N GLY A 166 -15.90 -28.59 0.37
CA GLY A 166 -15.49 -29.85 0.98
C GLY A 166 -14.20 -30.41 0.38
N SER A 167 -13.79 -31.59 0.84
CA SER A 167 -12.67 -32.34 0.26
C SER A 167 -12.99 -32.85 -1.14
N GLY A 168 -11.98 -32.95 -2.00
CA GLY A 168 -12.11 -33.51 -3.35
C GLY A 168 -12.55 -32.51 -4.42
N TYR A 169 -12.81 -31.26 -4.06
CA TYR A 169 -12.98 -30.19 -5.05
C TYR A 169 -11.63 -29.76 -5.63
N PHE A 170 -11.65 -29.32 -6.90
CA PHE A 170 -10.49 -28.74 -7.57
C PHE A 170 -10.84 -27.37 -8.16
N LEU A 171 -9.82 -26.52 -8.32
CA LEU A 171 -9.98 -25.21 -8.97
C LEU A 171 -10.08 -25.39 -10.48
N THR A 172 -11.10 -24.78 -11.07
CA THR A 172 -11.26 -24.65 -12.52
C THR A 172 -11.57 -23.19 -12.86
N LYS A 173 -11.50 -22.85 -14.15
CA LYS A 173 -12.08 -21.62 -14.68
C LYS A 173 -13.48 -21.90 -15.21
N ASP A 174 -14.42 -20.99 -14.97
CA ASP A 174 -15.73 -21.02 -15.62
C ASP A 174 -15.67 -20.45 -17.05
N ALA A 175 -16.82 -20.40 -17.74
CA ALA A 175 -16.90 -19.87 -19.11
C ALA A 175 -16.52 -18.38 -19.24
N THR A 176 -16.45 -17.65 -18.13
CA THR A 176 -16.05 -16.23 -18.07
C THR A 176 -14.59 -16.04 -17.68
N GLY A 177 -13.87 -17.13 -17.35
CA GLY A 177 -12.48 -17.11 -16.91
C GLY A 177 -12.27 -16.99 -15.41
N LYS A 178 -13.34 -16.84 -14.61
CA LYS A 178 -13.29 -16.72 -13.15
C LYS A 178 -12.96 -18.07 -12.49
N LEU A 179 -12.23 -18.05 -11.39
CA LEU A 179 -11.97 -19.26 -10.60
C LEU A 179 -13.25 -19.75 -9.90
N ALA A 180 -13.51 -21.05 -10.04
CA ALA A 180 -14.61 -21.77 -9.39
C ALA A 180 -14.14 -23.13 -8.86
N TRP A 181 -14.81 -23.63 -7.84
CA TRP A 181 -14.61 -25.00 -7.35
C TRP A 181 -15.49 -25.97 -8.14
N ALA A 182 -14.89 -27.04 -8.65
CA ALA A 182 -15.59 -28.14 -9.30
C ALA A 182 -15.38 -29.45 -8.55
N SER A 183 -16.38 -30.32 -8.58
CA SER A 183 -16.31 -31.70 -8.06
C SER A 183 -15.99 -32.69 -9.18
N PRO A 184 -15.21 -33.75 -8.92
CA PRO A 184 -14.95 -34.77 -9.92
C PRO A 184 -16.25 -35.49 -10.30
N THR A 185 -16.48 -35.62 -11.61
CA THR A 185 -17.57 -36.43 -12.14
C THR A 185 -17.13 -37.90 -12.10
N VAL A 186 -17.78 -38.70 -11.27
CA VAL A 186 -17.57 -40.15 -11.28
C VAL A 186 -18.34 -40.70 -12.49
N THR A 187 -17.60 -41.07 -13.54
CA THR A 187 -18.13 -41.78 -14.72
C THR A 187 -18.12 -43.28 -14.51
#